data_AF-A0AAW5SRZ0-F1
#
_entry.id   AF-A0AAW5SRZ0-F1
#
_cell.length_a   1.000
_cell.length_b   1.000
_cell.length_c   1.000
_cell.angle_alpha   90.00
_cell.angle_beta   90.00
_cell.angle_gamma   90.00
#
_symmetry.space_group_name_H-M   'P 1'
#
loop_
_entity.id
_entity.type
_entity.pdbx_description
1 polymer ?
#
loop_
_entity_poly.entity_id
_entity_poly.type
_entity_poly.pdbx_seq_one_letter_code
_entity_poly.pdbx_strand_id
1 'polypeptide(L)'
;MRGGIIFSAVVGVAMALGTAAPALADETDDIFVSVLEGEGIPFSTPKDAISLAHAVCDYVAAGQKPEQVAVEISEPANWTLEQSGFFVGAATQSYCPS
;
A
#
# COMPACT_ATOMS: atom_id res chain seq x y z
N MET A 1 -30.67 20.50 17.78
CA MET A 1 -30.59 21.94 18.11
C MET A 1 -29.80 22.65 17.03
N ARG A 2 -30.24 23.85 16.67
CA ARG A 2 -29.81 24.62 15.49
C ARG A 2 -28.43 25.23 15.73
N GLY A 3 -27.57 25.19 14.72
CA GLY A 3 -26.31 25.94 14.68
C GLY A 3 -25.80 25.97 13.26
N GLY A 4 -26.29 26.93 12.47
CA GLY A 4 -25.76 27.19 11.14
C GLY A 4 -24.62 28.20 11.23
N ILE A 5 -23.56 28.00 10.43
CA ILE A 5 -22.80 29.07 9.79
C ILE A 5 -22.38 28.58 8.39
N ILE A 6 -22.74 29.38 7.40
CA ILE A 6 -22.37 29.32 5.99
C ILE A 6 -21.04 30.07 5.83
N PHE A 7 -20.05 29.46 5.16
CA PHE A 7 -18.90 30.16 4.60
C PHE A 7 -18.71 29.70 3.14
N SER A 8 -18.88 30.63 2.20
CA SER A 8 -18.66 30.41 0.78
C SER A 8 -17.17 30.57 0.42
N ALA A 9 -16.68 29.57 -0.32
CA ALA A 9 -15.65 29.57 -1.37
C ALA A 9 -14.22 30.07 -1.06
N VAL A 10 -13.26 29.13 -1.01
CA VAL A 10 -11.94 29.23 -1.67
C VAL A 10 -11.50 27.82 -2.10
N VAL A 11 -10.99 27.73 -3.34
CA VAL A 11 -10.38 26.54 -3.95
C VAL A 11 -9.19 26.06 -3.11
N GLY A 12 -9.19 24.78 -2.76
CA GLY A 12 -8.03 24.08 -2.19
C GLY A 12 -8.20 22.58 -2.44
N VAL A 13 -7.39 22.03 -3.34
CA VAL A 13 -7.26 20.60 -3.55
C VAL A 13 -6.74 20.01 -2.25
N ALA A 14 -7.59 19.29 -1.54
CA ALA A 14 -7.16 18.35 -0.52
C ALA A 14 -7.95 17.08 -0.78
N MET A 15 -7.24 16.05 -1.26
CA MET A 15 -7.67 14.67 -1.21
C MET A 15 -7.94 14.31 0.25
N ALA A 16 -9.12 14.65 0.75
CA ALA A 16 -9.63 14.12 2.00
C ALA A 16 -10.28 12.79 1.67
N LEU A 17 -9.47 11.76 1.41
CA LEU A 17 -9.87 10.39 1.77
C LEU A 17 -9.72 10.29 3.29
N GLY A 18 -10.54 11.07 3.99
CA GLY A 18 -10.82 10.87 5.40
C GLY A 18 -11.86 9.77 5.49
N THR A 19 -11.42 8.54 5.66
CA THR A 19 -12.19 7.56 6.42
C THR A 19 -11.24 6.89 7.38
N ALA A 20 -11.33 7.30 8.65
CA ALA A 20 -10.87 6.49 9.74
C ALA A 20 -11.53 5.11 9.62
N ALA A 21 -10.77 4.15 9.10
CA ALA A 21 -11.00 2.73 9.36
C ALA A 21 -9.68 2.15 9.90
N PRO A 22 -9.22 2.62 11.08
CA PRO A 22 -8.03 2.03 11.70
C PRO A 22 -8.21 0.52 11.88
N ALA A 23 -9.44 0.04 12.10
CA ALA A 23 -9.71 -1.39 12.17
C ALA A 23 -9.50 -2.15 10.84
N LEU A 24 -9.85 -1.55 9.68
CA LEU A 24 -9.68 -2.21 8.38
C LEU A 24 -8.24 -2.15 7.86
N ALA A 25 -7.52 -1.05 8.15
CA ALA A 25 -6.11 -0.93 7.79
C ALA A 25 -5.26 -1.90 8.63
N ASP A 26 -5.45 -1.90 9.96
CA ASP A 26 -4.72 -2.78 10.88
C ASP A 26 -5.01 -4.27 10.58
N GLU A 27 -6.25 -4.65 10.24
CA GLU A 27 -6.52 -6.04 9.83
C GLU A 27 -5.87 -6.39 8.48
N THR A 28 -5.85 -5.46 7.51
CA THR A 28 -5.23 -5.69 6.21
C THR A 28 -3.71 -5.81 6.35
N ASP A 29 -3.13 -4.94 7.18
CA ASP A 29 -1.71 -4.93 7.53
C ASP A 29 -1.31 -6.26 8.19
N ASP A 30 -2.06 -6.72 9.18
CA ASP A 30 -1.82 -7.99 9.87
C ASP A 30 -1.95 -9.20 8.93
N ILE A 31 -2.98 -9.23 8.09
CA ILE A 31 -3.19 -10.29 7.09
C ILE A 31 -2.03 -10.29 6.09
N PHE A 32 -1.65 -9.12 5.58
CA PHE A 32 -0.56 -8.99 4.62
C PHE A 32 0.75 -9.51 5.19
N VAL A 33 1.11 -9.10 6.41
CA VAL A 33 2.33 -9.55 7.10
C VAL A 33 2.28 -11.07 7.34
N SER A 34 1.15 -11.59 7.81
CA SER A 34 0.97 -13.04 8.04
C SER A 34 1.14 -13.85 6.75
N VAL A 35 0.67 -13.32 5.62
CA VAL A 35 0.85 -13.94 4.30
C VAL A 35 2.33 -13.93 3.88
N LEU A 36 3.05 -12.82 4.08
CA LEU A 36 4.48 -12.77 3.79
C LEU A 36 5.29 -13.77 4.64
N GLU A 37 4.94 -13.90 5.93
CA GLU A 37 5.56 -14.89 6.83
C GLU A 37 5.26 -16.33 6.38
N GLY A 38 4.02 -16.60 5.97
CA GLY A 38 3.60 -17.92 5.46
C GLY A 38 4.32 -18.32 4.17
N GLU A 39 4.59 -17.37 3.29
CA GLU A 39 5.35 -17.57 2.04
C GLU A 39 6.88 -17.53 2.25
N GLY A 40 7.35 -17.22 3.47
CA GLY A 40 8.77 -17.12 3.78
C GLY A 40 9.47 -15.95 3.08
N ILE A 41 8.77 -14.85 2.82
CA ILE A 41 9.32 -13.63 2.23
C ILE A 41 10.01 -12.82 3.33
N PRO A 42 11.33 -12.61 3.28
CA PRO A 42 12.05 -11.98 4.38
C PRO A 42 11.88 -10.46 4.36
N PHE A 43 11.31 -9.86 5.40
CA PHE A 43 11.19 -8.41 5.53
C PHE A 43 11.88 -7.92 6.82
N SER A 44 12.28 -6.64 6.86
CA SER A 44 12.97 -6.06 8.02
C SER A 44 12.02 -5.82 9.19
N THR A 45 10.92 -5.12 8.93
CA THR A 45 9.84 -4.91 9.89
C THR A 45 8.49 -4.94 9.16
N PRO A 46 7.38 -5.29 9.84
CA PRO A 46 6.03 -5.22 9.26
C PRO A 46 5.75 -3.84 8.65
N LYS A 47 6.12 -2.78 9.36
CA LYS A 47 5.91 -1.39 8.93
C LYS A 47 6.66 -1.05 7.64
N ASP A 48 7.86 -1.58 7.45
CA ASP A 48 8.64 -1.36 6.22
C ASP A 48 8.02 -2.13 5.05
N ALA A 49 7.54 -3.36 5.29
CA ALA A 49 6.83 -4.14 4.28
C ALA A 49 5.55 -3.43 3.82
N ILE A 50 4.74 -2.92 4.74
CA ILE A 50 3.52 -2.15 4.43
C ILE A 50 3.88 -0.86 3.68
N SER A 51 4.91 -0.14 4.12
CA SER A 51 5.36 1.08 3.44
C SER A 51 5.82 0.80 2.01
N LEU A 52 6.55 -0.31 1.79
CA LEU A 52 6.95 -0.75 0.47
C LEU A 52 5.74 -1.19 -0.39
N ALA A 53 4.74 -1.84 0.21
CA ALA A 53 3.52 -2.26 -0.46
C ALA A 53 2.71 -1.05 -0.96
N HIS A 54 2.64 0.03 -0.20
CA HIS A 54 2.06 1.29 -0.67
C HIS A 54 2.88 1.92 -1.80
N ALA A 55 4.22 1.88 -1.72
CA ALA A 55 5.08 2.41 -2.78
C ALA A 55 4.91 1.65 -4.11
N VAL A 56 4.61 0.35 -4.08
CA VAL A 56 4.23 -0.42 -5.28
C VAL A 56 3.06 0.25 -6.01
N CYS A 57 2.07 0.75 -5.29
CA CYS A 57 0.93 1.45 -5.88
C CYS A 57 1.32 2.75 -6.56
N ASP A 58 2.28 3.49 -6.00
CA ASP A 58 2.79 4.70 -6.62
C ASP A 58 3.50 4.39 -7.95
N TYR A 59 4.30 3.33 -7.98
CA TYR A 59 4.99 2.89 -9.21
C TYR A 59 4.00 2.43 -10.29
N VAL A 60 3.00 1.63 -9.91
CA VAL A 60 1.96 1.16 -10.84
C VAL A 60 1.11 2.34 -11.33
N ALA A 61 0.75 3.29 -10.46
CA ALA A 61 0.04 4.51 -10.84
C ALA A 61 0.87 5.42 -11.74
N ALA A 62 2.20 5.41 -11.61
CA ALA A 62 3.13 6.08 -12.51
C ALA A 62 3.27 5.39 -13.88
N GLY A 63 2.61 4.24 -14.08
CA GLY A 63 2.58 3.49 -15.34
C GLY A 63 3.66 2.41 -15.45
N GLN A 64 4.38 2.09 -14.37
CA GLN A 64 5.27 0.93 -14.37
C GLN A 64 4.46 -0.37 -14.34
N LYS A 65 4.99 -1.37 -15.03
CA LYS A 65 4.39 -2.71 -15.00
C LYS A 65 4.72 -3.39 -13.66
N PRO A 66 3.77 -4.11 -13.04
CA PRO A 66 4.00 -4.85 -11.80
C PRO A 66 5.24 -5.77 -11.87
N GLU A 67 5.45 -6.45 -13.00
CA GLU A 67 6.63 -7.30 -13.22
C GLU A 67 7.94 -6.52 -13.12
N GLN A 68 7.96 -5.27 -13.60
CA GLN A 68 9.14 -4.42 -13.53
C GLN A 68 9.38 -3.95 -12.10
N VAL A 69 8.33 -3.58 -11.36
CA VAL A 69 8.43 -3.23 -9.94
C VAL A 69 8.97 -4.43 -9.14
N ALA A 70 8.53 -5.65 -9.45
CA ALA A 70 9.03 -6.86 -8.81
C ALA A 70 10.54 -7.07 -9.05
N VAL A 71 11.04 -6.81 -10.25
CA VAL A 71 12.49 -6.83 -10.52
C VAL A 71 13.20 -5.75 -9.71
N GLU A 72 12.68 -4.53 -9.68
CA GLU A 72 13.30 -3.39 -8.99
C GLU A 72 13.42 -3.59 -7.47
N ILE A 73 12.45 -4.22 -6.83
CA ILE A 73 12.50 -4.52 -5.38
C ILE A 73 13.30 -5.79 -5.05
N SER A 74 13.51 -6.69 -6.02
CA SER A 74 14.19 -7.97 -5.80
C SER A 74 15.66 -7.82 -5.41
N GLU A 75 16.40 -6.98 -6.12
CA GLU A 75 17.83 -6.75 -5.86
C GLU A 75 18.12 -6.11 -4.49
N PRO A 76 17.49 -4.98 -4.10
CA PRO A 76 17.78 -4.35 -2.80
C PRO A 76 17.31 -5.22 -1.63
N ALA A 77 16.24 -5.97 -1.78
CA ALA A 77 15.71 -6.85 -0.73
C ALA A 77 16.42 -8.21 -0.67
N ASN A 78 17.30 -8.53 -1.63
CA ASN A 78 17.88 -9.86 -1.83
C ASN A 78 16.79 -10.96 -1.93
N TRP A 79 15.68 -10.63 -2.57
CA TRP A 79 14.56 -11.54 -2.80
C TRP A 79 14.70 -12.25 -4.14
N THR A 80 14.10 -13.44 -4.24
CA THR A 80 13.92 -14.06 -5.55
C THR A 80 12.89 -13.26 -6.37
N LEU A 81 12.91 -13.41 -7.69
CA LEU A 81 11.88 -12.81 -8.55
C LEU A 81 10.48 -13.33 -8.23
N GLU A 82 10.37 -14.59 -7.78
CA GLU A 82 9.10 -15.19 -7.38
C GLU A 82 8.55 -14.54 -6.10
N GLN A 83 9.40 -14.37 -5.07
CA GLN A 83 9.04 -13.65 -3.84
C GLN A 83 8.64 -12.20 -4.13
N SER A 84 9.38 -11.53 -5.00
CA SER A 84 9.12 -10.13 -5.35
C SER A 84 7.83 -9.97 -6.16
N GLY A 85 7.58 -10.90 -7.09
CA GLY A 85 6.33 -10.93 -7.86
C GLY A 85 5.12 -11.20 -6.96
N PHE A 86 5.26 -12.14 -6.02
CA PHE A 86 4.23 -12.39 -5.01
C PHE A 86 3.95 -11.15 -4.17
N PHE A 87 5.01 -10.50 -3.64
CA PHE A 87 4.89 -9.29 -2.85
C PHE A 87 4.15 -8.19 -3.61
N VAL A 88 4.55 -7.91 -4.85
CA VAL A 88 3.90 -6.89 -5.69
C VAL A 88 2.44 -7.23 -5.96
N GLY A 89 2.12 -8.49 -6.25
CA GLY A 89 0.75 -8.94 -6.47
C GLY A 89 -0.14 -8.78 -5.23
N ALA A 90 0.34 -9.23 -4.08
CA ALA A 90 -0.35 -9.10 -2.80
C ALA A 90 -0.52 -7.62 -2.40
N ALA A 91 0.53 -6.80 -2.59
CA ALA A 91 0.49 -5.36 -2.34
C ALA A 91 -0.54 -4.67 -3.23
N THR A 92 -0.55 -5.02 -4.52
CA THR A 92 -1.48 -4.43 -5.48
C THR A 92 -2.93 -4.75 -5.16
N GLN A 93 -3.20 -5.99 -4.75
CA GLN A 93 -4.53 -6.42 -4.37
C GLN A 93 -5.02 -5.79 -3.06
N SER A 94 -4.11 -5.57 -2.10
CA SER A 94 -4.47 -5.14 -0.74
C SER A 94 -4.49 -3.61 -0.58
N TYR A 95 -3.59 -2.89 -1.25
CA TYR A 95 -3.35 -1.46 -0.99
C TYR A 95 -3.59 -0.54 -2.17
N CYS A 96 -3.59 -1.04 -3.42
CA CYS A 96 -3.71 -0.15 -4.57
C CYS A 96 -5.17 0.22 -4.83
N PRO A 97 -5.47 1.52 -5.00
CA PRO A 97 -6.81 1.96 -5.36
C PRO A 97 -7.14 1.47 -6.79
N SER A 98 -8.40 1.07 -6.99
CA SER A 98 -8.95 0.69 -8.29
C SER A 98 -9.35 1.90 -9.14
#